data_AF-A0A3C0J183-F1
#
_entry.id   AF-A0A3C0J183-F1
#
_cell.length_a   1.000
_cell.length_b   1.000
_cell.length_c   1.000
_cell.angle_alpha   90.00
_cell.angle_beta   90.00
_cell.angle_gamma   90.00
#
_symmetry.space_group_name_H-M   'P 1'
#
loop_
_entity.id
_entity.type
_entity.pdbx_description
1 polymer ?
#
loop_
_entity_poly.entity_id
_entity_poly.type
_entity_poly.pdbx_seq_one_letter_code
_entity_poly.pdbx_strand_id
1 'polypeptide(L)'
;MNTGFLGCSECYSQFLPLLKPLVGRIHGHARHTGKVPARAGKAVRFRKELESLREQLRTMIEAEEYEKAALVRDKIRDLEKVAEQAQAKQTED
;
A
#
# COMPACT_ATOMS: atom_id res chain seq x y z
N MET A 1 21.74 -19.70 21.29
CA MET A 1 20.96 -18.45 21.43
C MET A 1 20.37 -18.13 20.07
N ASN A 2 19.12 -18.50 19.80
CA ASN A 2 18.47 -18.15 18.53
C ASN A 2 17.66 -16.87 18.73
N THR A 3 18.35 -15.74 18.68
CA THR A 3 17.75 -14.42 18.64
C THR A 3 17.03 -14.31 17.29
N GLY A 4 15.71 -14.47 17.25
CA GLY A 4 14.88 -14.40 16.03
C GLY A 4 14.83 -13.00 15.39
N PHE A 5 15.93 -12.27 15.41
CA PHE A 5 16.09 -10.92 14.91
C PHE A 5 16.93 -10.95 13.63
N LEU A 6 16.52 -10.15 12.65
CA LEU A 6 17.31 -9.89 11.44
C LEU A 6 18.34 -8.78 11.72
N GLY A 7 19.52 -8.91 11.11
CA GLY A 7 20.70 -8.10 11.47
C GLY A 7 20.61 -6.62 11.08
N CYS A 8 19.99 -6.27 9.96
CA CYS A 8 19.78 -4.88 9.54
C CYS A 8 18.44 -4.70 8.80
N SER A 9 18.09 -3.46 8.43
CA SER A 9 16.86 -3.14 7.70
C SER A 9 16.79 -3.81 6.32
N GLU A 10 17.92 -3.88 5.60
CA GLU A 10 18.01 -4.50 4.27
C GLU A 10 17.68 -6.00 4.32
N CYS A 11 18.05 -6.66 5.42
CA CYS A 11 17.73 -8.08 5.62
C CYS A 11 16.22 -8.33 5.60
N TYR A 12 15.39 -7.41 6.13
CA TYR A 12 13.93 -7.59 6.07
C TYR A 12 13.40 -7.61 4.64
N SER A 13 13.97 -6.78 3.76
CA SER A 13 13.60 -6.72 2.34
C SER A 13 14.04 -7.98 1.58
N GLN A 14 15.26 -8.46 1.82
CA GLN A 14 15.81 -9.63 1.14
C GLN A 14 15.14 -10.93 1.57
N PHE A 15 14.86 -11.08 2.87
CA PHE A 15 14.25 -12.29 3.42
C PHE A 15 12.72 -12.24 3.43
N LEU A 16 12.11 -11.18 2.88
CA LEU A 16 10.65 -10.98 2.82
C LEU A 16 9.88 -12.18 2.22
N PRO A 17 10.36 -12.85 1.16
CA PRO A 17 9.72 -14.06 0.63
C PRO A 17 9.70 -15.23 1.62
N LEU A 18 10.77 -15.38 2.42
CA LEU A 18 10.90 -16.42 3.44
C LEU A 18 10.10 -16.08 4.70
N LEU A 19 10.01 -14.79 5.03
CA LEU A 19 9.30 -14.29 6.20
C LEU A 19 7.78 -14.31 6.01
N LYS A 20 7.26 -14.04 4.80
CA LYS A 20 5.82 -14.04 4.50
C LYS A 20 5.06 -15.26 5.03
N PRO A 21 5.45 -16.52 4.72
CA PRO A 21 4.76 -17.70 5.22
C PRO A 21 4.93 -17.91 6.74
N LEU A 22 6.07 -17.51 7.31
CA LEU A 22 6.32 -17.59 8.75
C LEU A 22 5.44 -16.59 9.53
N VAL A 23 5.39 -15.34 9.08
CA VAL A 23 4.55 -14.28 9.64
C VAL A 23 3.08 -14.67 9.51
N GLY A 24 2.66 -15.22 8.36
CA GLY A 24 1.30 -15.75 8.19
C GLY A 24 0.95 -16.87 9.16
N ARG A 25 1.89 -17.78 9.46
CA ARG A 25 1.68 -18.88 10.41
C ARG A 25 1.59 -18.41 11.86
N ILE A 26 2.39 -17.42 12.26
CA ILE A 26 2.45 -16.91 13.64
C ILE A 26 1.35 -15.90 13.93
N HIS A 27 1.12 -14.95 13.03
CA HIS A 27 0.20 -13.83 13.20
C HIS A 27 -1.14 -14.03 12.48
N GLY A 28 -1.36 -15.17 11.83
CA GLY A 28 -2.57 -15.52 11.08
C GLY A 28 -2.70 -14.84 9.71
N HIS A 29 -2.31 -13.56 9.61
CA HIS A 29 -2.34 -12.79 8.37
C HIS A 29 -1.07 -11.98 8.18
N ALA A 30 -0.49 -12.06 6.97
CA ALA A 30 0.66 -11.24 6.59
C ALA A 30 0.30 -9.76 6.34
N ARG A 31 -1.00 -9.43 6.27
CA ARG A 31 -1.52 -8.07 6.08
C ARG A 31 -2.50 -7.73 7.20
N HIS A 32 -2.24 -6.65 7.93
CA HIS A 32 -3.13 -6.18 8.98
C HIS A 32 -4.38 -5.53 8.35
N THR A 33 -5.54 -6.17 8.50
CA THR A 33 -6.84 -5.67 7.99
C THR A 33 -7.66 -4.91 9.05
N GLY A 34 -7.11 -4.75 10.26
CA GLY A 34 -7.82 -4.25 11.45
C GLY A 34 -7.81 -2.72 11.62
N LYS A 35 -7.98 -2.27 12.88
CA LYS A 35 -8.02 -0.85 13.27
C LYS A 35 -6.76 -0.13 12.79
N VAL A 36 -6.98 0.89 11.97
CA VAL A 36 -5.90 1.71 11.44
C VAL A 36 -5.54 2.78 12.49
N PRO A 37 -4.29 2.83 12.99
CA PRO A 37 -3.88 3.84 13.97
C PRO A 37 -4.11 5.25 13.44
N ALA A 38 -4.61 6.18 14.26
CA ALA A 38 -4.95 7.54 13.82
C ALA A 38 -3.79 8.28 13.14
N ARG A 39 -2.54 8.03 13.58
CA ARG A 39 -1.31 8.63 13.02
C ARG A 39 -0.86 7.99 11.70
N ALA A 40 -0.95 6.66 11.59
CA ALA A 40 -0.62 5.93 10.35
C ALA A 40 -1.78 5.91 9.34
N GLY A 41 -2.97 6.40 9.74
CA GLY A 41 -4.20 6.16 9.03
C GLY A 41 -4.38 6.94 7.75
N LYS A 42 -3.73 8.07 7.60
CA LYS A 42 -3.75 8.81 6.33
C LYS A 42 -3.09 7.98 5.23
N ALA A 43 -1.83 7.57 5.40
CA ALA A 43 -1.10 6.79 4.39
C ALA A 43 -1.76 5.42 4.10
N VAL A 44 -2.34 4.77 5.11
CA VAL A 44 -3.05 3.50 4.91
C VAL A 44 -4.38 3.70 4.17
N ARG A 45 -5.16 4.74 4.50
CA ARG A 45 -6.40 5.06 3.78
C ARG A 45 -6.12 5.44 2.33
N PHE A 46 -5.12 6.28 2.07
CA PHE A 46 -4.70 6.64 0.71
C PHE A 46 -4.33 5.41 -0.11
N ARG A 47 -3.52 4.50 0.43
CA ARG A 47 -3.18 3.24 -0.27
C ARG A 47 -4.41 2.39 -0.59
N LYS A 48 -5.37 2.28 0.35
CA LYS A 48 -6.62 1.54 0.12
C LYS A 48 -7.50 2.20 -0.95
N GLU A 49 -7.61 3.53 -0.92
CA GLU A 49 -8.38 4.30 -1.89
C GLU A 49 -7.78 4.18 -3.29
N LEU A 50 -6.44 4.21 -3.38
CA LEU A 50 -5.70 3.99 -4.62
C LEU A 50 -5.91 2.57 -5.17
N GLU A 51 -5.82 1.54 -4.31
CA GLU A 51 -6.12 0.15 -4.69
C GLU A 51 -7.56 0.04 -5.23
N SER A 52 -8.53 0.67 -4.56
CA SER A 52 -9.93 0.66 -4.98
C SER A 52 -10.15 1.34 -6.33
N LEU A 53 -9.52 2.49 -6.57
CA LEU A 53 -9.65 3.21 -7.85
C LEU A 53 -8.98 2.44 -8.99
N ARG A 54 -7.87 1.76 -8.73
CA ARG A 54 -7.22 0.89 -9.72
C ARG A 54 -8.09 -0.31 -10.09
N GLU A 55 -8.82 -0.87 -9.13
CA GLU A 55 -9.81 -1.92 -9.41
C GLU A 55 -10.95 -1.37 -10.27
N GLN A 56 -11.53 -0.22 -9.90
CA GLN A 56 -12.59 0.43 -10.67
C GLN A 56 -12.15 0.76 -12.10
N LEU A 57 -10.91 1.22 -12.28
CA LEU A 57 -10.35 1.46 -13.60
C LEU A 57 -10.31 0.19 -14.45
N ARG A 58 -9.88 -0.94 -13.88
CA ARG A 58 -9.89 -2.23 -14.58
C ARG A 58 -11.30 -2.63 -14.99
N THR A 59 -12.26 -2.55 -14.07
CA THR A 59 -13.66 -2.89 -14.36
C THR A 59 -14.24 -2.00 -15.46
N MET A 60 -13.94 -0.69 -15.46
CA MET A 60 -14.42 0.22 -16.51
C MET A 60 -13.78 -0.05 -17.87
N ILE A 61 -12.51 -0.48 -17.91
CA ILE A 61 -11.86 -0.90 -19.15
C ILE A 61 -12.49 -2.18 -19.71
N GLU A 62 -12.75 -3.16 -18.84
CA GLU A 62 -13.42 -4.42 -19.20
C GLU A 62 -14.86 -4.19 -19.69
N ALA A 63 -15.54 -3.17 -19.15
CA ALA A 63 -16.89 -2.76 -19.57
C ALA A 63 -16.90 -1.83 -20.79
N GLU A 64 -15.76 -1.58 -21.44
CA GLU A 64 -15.59 -0.66 -22.57
C GLU A 64 -16.03 0.79 -22.29
N GLU A 65 -16.08 1.19 -21.01
CA GLU A 65 -16.45 2.54 -20.58
C GLU A 65 -15.24 3.48 -20.58
N TYR A 66 -14.66 3.73 -21.76
CA TYR A 66 -13.39 4.46 -21.90
C TYR A 66 -13.43 5.91 -21.38
N GLU A 67 -14.56 6.61 -21.51
CA GLU A 67 -14.70 7.97 -20.96
C GLU A 67 -14.61 7.98 -19.43
N LYS A 68 -15.29 7.05 -18.77
CA LYS A 68 -15.26 6.93 -17.30
C LYS A 68 -13.89 6.42 -16.83
N ALA A 69 -13.28 5.50 -17.57
CA ALA A 69 -11.93 5.04 -17.31
C ALA A 69 -10.91 6.19 -17.37
N ALA A 70 -11.04 7.11 -18.32
CA ALA A 70 -10.19 8.29 -18.41
C ALA A 70 -10.32 9.19 -17.16
N LEU A 71 -11.55 9.44 -16.69
CA LEU A 71 -11.81 10.21 -15.47
C LEU A 71 -11.19 9.55 -14.23
N VAL A 72 -11.34 8.23 -14.09
CA VAL A 72 -10.77 7.48 -12.95
C VAL A 72 -9.24 7.46 -13.02
N ARG A 73 -8.66 7.31 -14.23
CA ARG A 73 -7.21 7.36 -14.43
C ARG A 73 -6.62 8.70 -14.02
N ASP A 74 -7.26 9.80 -14.41
CA ASP A 74 -6.77 11.13 -14.08
C ASP A 74 -6.90 11.39 -12.56
N LYS A 75 -7.99 10.92 -11.94
CA LYS A 75 -8.16 10.94 -10.47
C LYS A 75 -7.08 10.14 -9.72
N ILE A 76 -6.66 9.00 -10.25
CA ILE A 76 -5.54 8.22 -9.69
C ILE A 76 -4.24 9.04 -9.74
N ARG A 77 -3.95 9.69 -10.88
CA ARG A 77 -2.75 10.52 -11.02
C ARG A 77 -2.73 11.69 -10.05
N ASP A 78 -3.87 12.35 -9.85
CA ASP A 78 -3.96 13.48 -8.92
C ASP A 78 -3.75 13.03 -7.47
N LEU A 79 -4.33 11.89 -7.08
CA LEU A 79 -4.10 11.31 -5.75
C LEU A 79 -2.66 10.88 -5.53
N GLU A 80 -1.99 10.32 -6.55
CA GLU A 80 -0.56 9.96 -6.48
C GLU A 80 0.31 11.19 -6.30
N LYS A 81 0.06 12.27 -7.05
CA LYS A 81 0.77 13.55 -6.90
C LYS A 81 0.61 14.15 -5.51
N VAL A 82 -0.62 14.14 -4.96
CA VAL A 82 -0.87 14.64 -3.60
C VAL A 82 -0.12 13.79 -2.57
N ALA A 83 -0.04 12.46 -2.77
CA ALA A 83 0.73 11.58 -1.90
C ALA A 83 2.24 11.85 -1.98
N GLU A 84 2.79 12.08 -3.17
CA GLU A 84 4.20 12.48 -3.37
C GLU A 84 4.51 13.81 -2.68
N GLN A 85 3.64 14.81 -2.83
CA GLN A 85 3.78 16.11 -2.16
C GLN A 85 3.68 16.00 -0.63
N ALA A 86 2.82 15.12 -0.14
CA ALA A 86 2.68 14.84 1.30
C ALA A 86 3.91 14.11 1.88
N GLN A 87 4.61 13.30 1.07
CA GLN A 87 5.84 12.62 1.46
C GLN A 87 7.05 13.57 1.42
N ALA A 88 7.14 14.45 0.43
CA ALA A 88 8.21 15.45 0.32
C ALA A 88 8.27 16.40 1.53
N LYS A 89 7.11 16.78 2.09
CA LYS A 89 7.01 17.61 3.31
C LYS A 89 7.41 16.91 4.62
N GLN A 90 7.61 15.59 4.63
CA GLN A 90 8.02 14.84 5.82
C GLN A 90 9.54 14.69 5.94
N THR A 91 10.29 15.07 4.90
CA THR A 91 11.76 14.95 4.82
C THR A 91 12.51 16.25 5.17
N GLU A 92 11.80 17.34 5.49
CA GLU A 92 12.39 18.66 5.77
C GLU A 92 12.34 19.07 7.27
N ASP A 93 11.88 18.19 8.17
CA ASP A 93 11.98 18.34 9.63
C ASP A 93 13.04 17.39 10.23
#